data_AF-A0A659UK33-F1
#
_entry.id   AF-A0A659UK33-F1
#
_cell.length_a   1.000
_cell.length_b   1.000
_cell.length_c   1.000
_cell.angle_alpha   90.00
_cell.angle_beta   90.00
_cell.angle_gamma   90.00
#
_symmetry.space_group_name_H-M   'P 1'
#
loop_
_entity.id
_entity.type
_entity.pdbx_description
1 polymer ?
#
loop_
_entity_poly.entity_id
_entity_poly.type
_entity_poly.pdbx_seq_one_letter_code
_entity_poly.pdbx_strand_id
1 'polypeptide(L)' 'MTKMTTAELRGYQQICGKDGAMVAIACDQRGGMRTLLASDPVDQARITNDMLGDTKADI' A
#
# COMPACT_ATOMS: atom_id res chain seq x y z
N MET A 1 24.04 -15.51 1.23
CA MET A 1 23.13 -14.45 0.73
C MET A 1 23.24 -14.40 -0.77
N THR A 2 22.12 -14.58 -1.47
CA THR A 2 22.06 -14.42 -2.93
C THR A 2 22.31 -12.95 -3.27
N LYS A 3 23.19 -12.68 -4.23
CA LYS A 3 23.46 -11.31 -4.67
C LYS A 3 22.29 -10.85 -5.55
N MET A 4 21.73 -9.68 -5.24
CA MET A 4 20.72 -9.06 -6.11
C MET A 4 21.30 -8.86 -7.51
N THR A 5 20.46 -9.06 -8.52
CA THR A 5 20.71 -8.60 -9.89
C THR A 5 20.81 -7.08 -9.92
N THR A 6 21.36 -6.55 -11.00
CA THR A 6 21.42 -5.10 -11.23
C THR A 6 20.02 -4.46 -11.21
N ALA A 7 18.99 -5.17 -11.70
CA ALA A 7 17.62 -4.66 -11.74
C ALA A 7 17.02 -4.59 -10.33
N GLU A 8 17.16 -5.65 -9.54
CA GLU A 8 16.69 -5.70 -8.15
C GLU A 8 17.38 -4.64 -7.29
N LEU A 9 18.70 -4.48 -7.42
CA LEU A 9 19.44 -3.47 -6.65
C LEU A 9 18.98 -2.04 -6.99
N ARG A 10 18.73 -1.75 -8.27
CA ARG A 10 18.20 -0.44 -8.69
C ARG A 10 16.80 -0.19 -8.16
N GLY A 11 15.91 -1.18 -8.23
CA GLY A 11 14.56 -1.08 -7.67
C GLY A 11 14.60 -0.84 -6.16
N TYR A 12 15.45 -1.58 -5.44
CA TYR A 12 15.64 -1.39 -4.01
C TYR A 12 16.15 0.03 -3.68
N GLN A 13 17.09 0.56 -4.47
CA GLN A 13 17.61 1.92 -4.30
C GLN A 13 16.59 3.02 -4.60
N GLN A 14 15.54 2.76 -5.40
CA GLN A 14 14.49 3.75 -5.67
C GLN A 14 13.59 4.02 -4.46
N ILE A 15 13.48 3.05 -3.54
CA ILE A 15 12.61 3.13 -2.37
C ILE A 15 13.39 3.33 -1.06
N CYS A 16 14.72 3.36 -1.11
CA CYS A 16 15.60 3.54 0.04
C CYS A 16 16.39 4.86 -0.03
N GLY A 17 16.67 5.42 1.14
CA GLY A 17 17.62 6.52 1.33
C GLY A 17 19.07 6.09 1.06
N LYS A 18 19.99 7.06 1.08
CA LYS A 18 21.42 6.85 0.80
C LYS A 18 22.10 5.91 1.81
N ASP A 19 21.54 5.80 3.00
CA ASP A 19 21.97 4.91 4.09
C ASP A 19 21.35 3.50 4.00
N GLY A 20 20.49 3.26 2.99
CA GLY A 20 19.76 2.00 2.83
C GLY A 20 18.50 1.90 3.69
N ALA A 21 18.12 2.94 4.43
CA ALA A 21 16.87 2.96 5.18
C ALA A 21 15.67 3.17 4.24
N MET A 22 14.58 2.46 4.50
CA MET A 22 13.33 2.58 3.74
C MET A 22 12.28 3.31 4.59
N VAL A 23 11.65 4.34 4.01
CA VAL A 23 10.43 4.96 4.56
C VAL A 23 9.35 4.83 3.51
N ALA A 24 8.30 4.08 3.82
CA ALA A 24 7.18 3.83 2.93
C ALA A 24 5.85 3.93 3.70
N ILE A 25 4.83 4.44 3.05
CA ILE A 25 3.46 4.47 3.57
C ILE A 25 2.72 3.25 2.98
N ALA A 26 2.30 2.33 3.84
CA ALA A 26 1.60 1.13 3.43
C ALA A 26 0.08 1.36 3.41
N CYS A 27 -0.49 1.51 2.20
CA CYS A 27 -1.92 1.75 1.97
C CYS A 27 -2.60 0.64 1.17
N ASP A 28 -2.14 -0.60 1.27
CA ASP A 28 -2.66 -1.74 0.50
C ASP A 28 -3.88 -2.44 1.15
N GLN A 29 -4.33 -1.96 2.31
CA GLN A 29 -5.40 -2.61 3.07
C GLN A 29 -6.75 -2.51 2.35
N ARG A 30 -7.47 -3.63 2.26
CA ARG A 30 -8.82 -3.66 1.66
C ARG A 30 -9.89 -3.93 2.70
N GLY A 31 -9.91 -5.14 3.26
CA GLY A 31 -10.89 -5.53 4.28
C GLY A 31 -10.87 -4.61 5.50
N GLY A 32 -9.67 -4.32 6.03
CA GLY A 32 -9.51 -3.41 7.17
C GLY A 32 -10.05 -2.00 6.90
N MET A 33 -9.85 -1.47 5.69
CA MET A 33 -10.42 -0.17 5.30
C MET A 33 -11.94 -0.20 5.26
N ARG A 34 -12.55 -1.28 4.75
CA ARG A 34 -14.03 -1.39 4.74
C ARG A 34 -14.60 -1.34 6.15
N THR A 35 -14.00 -2.09 7.08
CA THR A 35 -14.42 -2.10 8.49
C THR A 35 -14.21 -0.77 9.20
N LEU A 36 -13.20 0.02 8.79
CA LEU A 36 -12.95 1.35 9.35
C LEU A 36 -13.90 2.42 8.80
N LEU A 37 -14.27 2.31 7.52
CA LEU A 37 -15.12 3.28 6.83
C LEU A 37 -16.63 3.08 7.13
N ALA A 38 -17.06 1.87 7.47
CA ALA A 38 -18.45 1.57 7.79
C ALA A 38 -18.57 0.50 8.88
N SER A 39 -19.45 0.71 9.85
CA SER A 39 -19.70 -0.26 10.93
C SER A 39 -20.75 -1.31 10.59
N ASP A 40 -21.70 -1.00 9.70
CA ASP A 40 -22.74 -1.93 9.25
C ASP A 40 -22.24 -2.84 8.12
N PRO A 41 -22.40 -4.18 8.21
CA PRO A 41 -21.96 -5.10 7.17
C PRO A 41 -22.56 -4.85 5.78
N VAL A 42 -23.81 -4.36 5.71
CA VAL A 42 -24.44 -4.05 4.41
C VAL A 42 -23.72 -2.88 3.75
N ASP A 43 -23.43 -1.82 4.51
CA ASP A 43 -22.68 -0.68 4.01
C ASP A 43 -21.22 -1.02 3.68
N GLN A 44 -20.57 -1.88 4.45
CA GLN A 44 -19.23 -2.39 4.11
C GLN A 44 -19.22 -3.10 2.75
N ALA A 45 -20.24 -3.90 2.47
CA ALA A 45 -20.38 -4.63 1.21
C ALA A 45 -20.58 -3.71 0.00
N ARG A 46 -21.08 -2.48 0.21
CA ARG A 46 -21.25 -1.46 -0.84
C ARG A 46 -19.95 -0.73 -1.18
N ILE A 47 -18.91 -0.85 -0.35
CA ILE A 47 -17.61 -0.21 -0.59
C ILE A 47 -16.85 -0.97 -1.70
N THR A 48 -16.84 -0.37 -2.89
CA THR A 48 -16.17 -0.92 -4.08
C THR A 48 -14.65 -0.74 -4.01
N ASN A 49 -13.92 -1.42 -4.89
CA ASN A 49 -12.47 -1.23 -4.99
C ASN A 49 -12.12 0.16 -5.55
N ASP A 50 -12.94 0.70 -6.45
CA ASP A 50 -12.73 2.05 -7.00
C ASP A 50 -12.86 3.10 -5.89
N MET A 51 -13.88 2.99 -5.03
CA MET A 51 -14.03 3.86 -3.86
C MET A 51 -12.82 3.78 -2.92
N LEU A 52 -12.29 2.57 -2.69
CA LEU A 52 -11.06 2.40 -1.89
C LEU A 52 -9.83 3.00 -2.59
N GLY A 53 -9.78 2.93 -3.92
CA GLY A 53 -8.73 3.56 -4.73
C GLY A 53 -8.79 5.07 -4.60
N ASP A 54 -9.95 5.67 -4.84
CA ASP A 54 -10.18 7.12 -4.72
C ASP A 54 -9.85 7.63 -3.31
N THR A 55 -10.24 6.88 -2.27
CA THR A 55 -9.94 7.22 -0.87
C THR A 55 -8.43 7.31 -0.60
N LYS A 56 -7.62 6.56 -1.34
CA LYS A 56 -6.16 6.47 -1.16
C LYS A 56 -5.38 7.31 -2.15
N ALA A 57 -6.04 7.87 -3.16
CA ALA A 57 -5.37 8.52 -4.28
C ALA A 57 -4.65 9.83 -3.88
N ASP A 58 -5.04 10.43 -2.76
CA ASP A 58 -4.47 11.68 -2.22
C ASP A 58 -3.39 11.45 -1.14
N ILE A 59 -2.85 10.23 -1.07
CA ILE A 59 -1.74 9.83 -0.18
C ILE A 59 -0.48 9.65 -1.05
#